data_AF-X1SA52-F1
#
_entry.id   AF-X1SA52-F1
#
_cell.length_a   1.000
_cell.length_b   1.000
_cell.length_c   1.000
_cell.angle_alpha   90.00
_cell.angle_beta   90.00
_cell.angle_gamma   90.00
#
_symmetry.space_group_name_H-M   'P 1'
#
loop_
_entity.id
_entity.type
_entity.pdbx_description
1 polymer ?
#
loop_
_entity_poly.entity_id
_entity_poly.type
_entity_poly.pdbx_seq_one_letter_code
_entity_poly.pdbx_strand_id
1 'polypeptide(L)' 'MSNDKKEKKPKMQNITINIPEIYDENIQKLIKMKITASRSEAIRIAIREFLNTEYDNLKLLGYENF' A
#
# COMPACT_ATOMS: atom_id res chain seq x y z
N MET A 1 -30.13 -7.25 -23.29
CA MET A 1 -29.92 -6.99 -21.85
C MET A 1 -28.43 -7.10 -21.57
N SER A 2 -27.78 -5.95 -21.41
CA SER A 2 -26.35 -5.84 -21.09
C SER A 2 -26.08 -6.43 -19.71
N ASN A 3 -25.27 -7.48 -19.68
CA ASN A 3 -24.88 -8.15 -18.45
C ASN A 3 -23.70 -7.36 -17.85
N ASP A 4 -24.00 -6.26 -17.17
CA ASP A 4 -23.01 -5.47 -16.43
C ASP A 4 -22.48 -6.32 -15.26
N LYS A 5 -21.41 -7.08 -15.53
CA LYS A 5 -20.58 -7.69 -14.50
C LYS A 5 -19.94 -6.55 -13.71
N LYS A 6 -20.61 -6.09 -12.65
CA LYS A 6 -20.00 -5.23 -11.64
C LYS A 6 -18.79 -5.96 -11.09
N GLU A 7 -17.58 -5.56 -11.51
CA GLU A 7 -16.33 -6.04 -10.94
C GLU A 7 -16.40 -5.86 -9.43
N LYS A 8 -16.40 -6.98 -8.70
CA LYS A 8 -16.41 -6.94 -7.23
C LYS A 8 -15.08 -6.33 -6.81
N LYS A 9 -15.13 -5.15 -6.17
CA LYS A 9 -13.95 -4.54 -5.56
C LYS A 9 -13.23 -5.58 -4.69
N PRO A 10 -11.90 -5.73 -4.83
CA PRO A 10 -11.15 -6.66 -4.01
C PRO A 10 -11.35 -6.33 -2.53
N LYS A 11 -11.54 -7.36 -1.70
CA LYS A 11 -11.79 -7.20 -0.26
C LYS A 11 -10.52 -6.77 0.45
N MET A 12 -10.59 -5.75 1.31
CA MET A 12 -9.52 -5.45 2.26
C MET A 12 -9.28 -6.66 3.18
N GLN A 13 -8.01 -6.96 3.43
CA GLN A 13 -7.60 -8.03 4.34
C GLN A 13 -6.99 -7.42 5.60
N ASN A 14 -7.37 -7.93 6.76
CA ASN A 14 -6.72 -7.58 8.03
C ASN A 14 -5.54 -8.53 8.23
N ILE A 15 -4.35 -7.96 8.40
CA ILE A 15 -3.12 -8.71 8.62
C ILE A 15 -2.47 -8.25 9.93
N THR A 16 -1.76 -9.17 10.59
CA THR A 16 -0.87 -8.86 11.71
C THR A 16 0.55 -9.03 11.22
N ILE A 17 1.39 -8.02 11.44
CA ILE A 17 2.79 -8.03 11.01
C ILE A 17 3.68 -7.69 12.21
N ASN A 18 4.85 -8.32 12.27
CA ASN A 18 5.91 -7.97 13.20
C ASN A 18 6.90 -7.09 12.44
N ILE A 19 7.16 -5.89 12.96
CA ILE A 19 8.10 -4.93 12.38
C ILE A 19 9.07 -4.43 13.46
N PRO A 20 10.28 -4.00 13.08
CA PRO A 20 11.17 -3.28 13.98
C PRO A 20 10.47 -2.11 14.68
N GLU A 21 10.74 -1.93 15.96
CA GLU A 21 10.13 -0.89 16.81
C GLU A 21 10.29 0.52 16.20
N ILE A 22 11.47 0.81 15.66
CA ILE A 22 11.77 2.10 15.02
C ILE A 22 10.80 2.45 13.87
N TYR A 23 10.22 1.46 13.18
CA TYR A 23 9.23 1.71 12.14
C TYR A 23 7.88 2.09 12.72
N ASP A 24 7.40 1.40 13.76
CA ASP A 24 6.14 1.80 14.43
C ASP A 24 6.29 3.18 15.06
N GLU A 25 7.42 3.47 15.72
CA GLU A 25 7.69 4.79 16.29
C GLU A 25 7.60 5.91 15.24
N ASN A 26 8.19 5.70 14.07
CA ASN A 26 8.17 6.69 13.00
C ASN A 26 6.75 6.83 12.40
N ILE A 27 5.99 5.74 12.27
CA ILE A 27 4.57 5.80 11.87
C ILE A 27 3.76 6.61 12.89
N GLN A 28 3.97 6.38 14.19
CA GLN A 28 3.30 7.13 15.24
C GLN A 28 3.64 8.63 15.19
N LYS A 29 4.89 9.00 14.87
CA LYS A 29 5.28 10.40 14.65
C LYS A 29 4.49 11.02 13.50
N LEU A 30 4.36 10.32 12.36
CA LEU A 30 3.57 10.80 11.21
C LEU A 30 2.10 11.04 11.56
N ILE A 31 1.51 10.15 12.37
CA ILE A 31 0.13 10.31 12.86
C ILE A 31 0.02 11.53 13.79
N LYS A 32 0.96 11.70 14.73
CA LYS A 32 0.99 12.88 15.63
C LYS A 32 1.12 14.19 14.86
N MET A 33 1.89 14.19 13.77
CA MET A 33 2.04 15.32 12.86
C MET A 33 0.82 15.55 11.94
N LYS A 34 -0.23 14.71 12.04
CA LYS A 34 -1.44 14.73 11.21
C LYS A 34 -1.14 14.55 9.70
N ILE A 35 -0.03 13.91 9.37
CA ILE A 35 0.34 13.57 7.97
C ILE A 35 -0.50 12.38 7.48
N THR A 36 -0.77 11.41 8.37
CA THR A 36 -1.60 10.24 8.08
C THR A 36 -2.64 10.05 9.17
N ALA A 37 -3.85 9.57 8.85
CA ALA A 37 -4.92 9.47 9.84
C ALA A 37 -4.80 8.22 10.74
N SER A 38 -4.08 7.18 10.31
CA SER A 38 -3.92 5.95 11.09
C SER A 38 -2.67 5.15 10.69
N ARG A 39 -2.27 4.18 11.54
CA ARG A 39 -1.19 3.23 11.22
C ARG A 39 -1.46 2.49 9.92
N SER A 40 -2.67 1.96 9.78
CA SER A 40 -3.03 1.17 8.60
C SER A 40 -2.99 2.01 7.33
N GLU A 41 -3.30 3.31 7.41
CA GLU A 41 -3.19 4.22 6.27
C GLU A 41 -1.73 4.51 5.91
N ALA A 42 -0.89 4.80 6.91
CA ALA A 42 0.53 4.99 6.69
C ALA A 42 1.17 3.78 6.00
N ILE A 43 0.84 2.56 6.46
CA ILE A 43 1.31 1.31 5.85
C ILE A 43 0.77 1.14 4.42
N ARG A 44 -0.51 1.45 4.17
CA ARG A 44 -1.07 1.37 2.79
C ARG A 44 -0.38 2.33 1.83
N ILE A 45 -0.09 3.55 2.26
CA ILE A 45 0.62 4.54 1.44
C ILE A 45 2.02 4.03 1.13
N ALA A 46 2.77 3.62 2.16
CA ALA A 46 4.14 3.11 2.00
C ALA A 46 4.21 1.91 1.05
N ILE A 47 3.32 0.92 1.21
CA ILE A 47 3.26 -0.26 0.33
C ILE A 47 2.92 0.16 -1.11
N ARG A 48 1.94 1.04 -1.31
CA ARG A 48 1.55 1.49 -2.65
C ARG A 48 2.69 2.21 -3.36
N GLU A 49 3.37 3.12 -2.66
CA GLU A 49 4.47 3.90 -3.23
C GLU A 49 5.66 3.01 -3.56
N PHE A 50 5.99 2.07 -2.67
CA PHE A 50 7.02 1.07 -2.92
C PHE A 50 6.68 0.23 -4.15
N LEU A 51 5.49 -0.38 -4.19
CA LEU A 51 5.09 -1.25 -5.31
C LEU A 51 5.03 -0.51 -6.65
N ASN A 52 4.53 0.72 -6.67
CA ASN A 52 4.51 1.53 -7.90
C ASN A 52 5.94 1.83 -8.37
N THR A 53 6.84 2.21 -7.45
CA THR A 53 8.23 2.49 -7.78
C THR A 53 8.93 1.25 -8.34
N GLU A 54 8.75 0.09 -7.68
CA GLU A 54 9.31 -1.17 -8.17
C GLU A 54 8.73 -1.58 -9.52
N TYR A 55 7.42 -1.39 -9.74
CA TYR A 55 6.79 -1.65 -11.02
C TYR A 55 7.36 -0.77 -12.15
N ASP A 56 7.52 0.53 -11.89
CA ASP A 56 8.10 1.47 -12.85
C ASP A 56 9.57 1.11 -13.15
N ASN A 57 10.34 0.70 -12.14
CA ASN A 57 11.71 0.22 -12.30
C ASN A 57 11.76 -1.05 -13.16
N LEU A 58 10.86 -2.01 -12.92
CA LEU A 58 10.77 -3.24 -13.73
C LEU A 58 10.45 -2.92 -15.18
N LYS A 59 9.52 -1.99 -15.42
CA LYS A 59 9.19 -1.52 -16.76
C LYS A 59 10.39 -0.84 -17.45
N LEU A 60 11.14 0.00 -16.73
CA LEU A 60 12.35 0.63 -17.25
C LEU A 60 13.41 -0.40 -17.66
N LEU A 61 13.50 -1.50 -16.92
CA LEU A 61 14.41 -2.62 -17.20
C LEU A 61 13.90 -3.57 -18.30
N GLY A 62 12.74 -3.30 -18.91
CA GLY A 62 12.17 -4.09 -20.00
C GLY A 62 11.30 -5.28 -19.58
N TYR A 63 10.90 -5.36 -18.31
CA TYR A 63 10.00 -6.39 -17.80
C TYR A 63 8.53 -5.93 -17.88
N GLU A 64 7.89 -6.08 -19.04
CA GLU A 64 6.52 -5.56 -19.27
C GLU A 64 5.37 -6.53 -18.88
N ASN A 65 5.65 -7.78 -18.51
CA ASN A 65 4.62 -8.83 -18.33
C ASN A 65 4.69 -9.56 -16.96
N PHE A 66 4.74 -8.82 -15.85
CA PHE A 66 4.54 -9.36 -14.50
C PHE A 66 3.11 -9.16 -14.00
#